data_AF-A0A396I0A9-F1
#
_entry.id   AF-A0A396I0A9-F1
#
_cell.length_a   1.000
_cell.length_b   1.000
_cell.length_c   1.000
_cell.angle_alpha   90.00
_cell.angle_beta   90.00
_cell.angle_gamma   90.00
#
_symmetry.space_group_name_H-M   'P 1'
#
loop_
_entity.id
_entity.type
_entity.pdbx_description
1 polymer ?
#
loop_
_entity_poly.entity_id
_entity_poly.type
_entity_poly.pdbx_seq_one_letter_code
_entity_poly.pdbx_strand_id
1 'polypeptide(L)'
;MDLMRAAIVGASGTPYHDGLFFFDICFPPEYPNEPPMVHYISGGLRINPNLYESGKVCLSLLNTWSGTATEVWNPGASTVLQVLLSLQALVLNKKPYFNEAGCDQQIGRAEGEKNSVSYNENAFLLTCKSMLGLLRKPPELEMEMLNPLGLV
;
A
#
# COMPACT_ATOMS: atom_id res chain seq x y z
N MET A 1 -17.19 -6.47 13.82
CA MET A 1 -16.04 -6.23 12.95
C MET A 1 -16.41 -6.76 11.59
N ASP A 2 -16.27 -5.90 10.59
CA ASP A 2 -16.51 -6.29 9.20
C ASP A 2 -15.17 -6.44 8.49
N LEU A 3 -15.10 -7.39 7.56
CA LEU A 3 -13.90 -7.67 6.77
C LEU A 3 -14.20 -7.49 5.30
N MET A 4 -13.26 -6.88 4.58
CA MET A 4 -13.31 -6.70 3.14
C MET A 4 -11.93 -6.96 2.56
N ARG A 5 -11.87 -7.56 1.37
CA ARG A 5 -10.65 -7.64 0.57
C ARG A 5 -10.81 -6.77 -0.67
N ALA A 6 -9.81 -5.95 -0.94
CA ALA A 6 -9.69 -5.19 -2.17
C ALA A 6 -8.54 -5.74 -3.02
N ALA A 7 -8.72 -5.70 -4.33
CA ALA A 7 -7.66 -5.95 -5.30
C ALA A 7 -7.46 -4.72 -6.16
N ILE A 8 -6.22 -4.24 -6.29
CA ILE A 8 -5.85 -3.12 -7.14
C ILE A 8 -4.98 -3.66 -8.27
N VAL A 9 -5.33 -3.32 -9.51
CA VAL A 9 -4.47 -3.55 -10.66
C VAL A 9 -3.52 -2.36 -10.81
N GLY A 10 -2.22 -2.63 -10.94
CA GLY A 10 -1.22 -1.59 -11.11
C GLY A 10 -1.40 -0.83 -12.42
N ALA A 11 -1.33 0.49 -12.34
CA ALA A 11 -1.68 1.38 -13.45
C ALA A 11 -0.62 1.38 -14.55
N SER A 12 -1.05 1.78 -15.75
CA SER A 12 -0.13 1.86 -16.88
C SER A 12 0.95 2.93 -16.72
N GLY A 13 2.17 2.63 -17.18
CA GLY A 13 3.33 3.51 -17.05
C GLY A 13 3.97 3.53 -15.65
N THR A 14 3.58 2.62 -14.77
CA THR A 14 4.20 2.40 -13.45
C THR A 14 5.01 1.10 -13.46
N PRO A 15 5.99 0.90 -12.55
CA PRO A 15 6.67 -0.40 -12.42
C PRO A 15 5.72 -1.52 -11.93
N TYR A 16 4.48 -1.17 -11.59
CA TYR A 16 3.45 -2.08 -11.09
C TYR A 16 2.46 -2.53 -12.18
N HIS A 17 2.61 -2.06 -13.42
CA HIS A 17 1.69 -2.31 -14.54
C HIS A 17 1.22 -3.77 -14.61
N ASP A 18 -0.10 -3.97 -14.71
CA ASP A 18 -0.79 -5.27 -14.75
C ASP A 18 -0.57 -6.20 -13.54
N GLY A 19 0.21 -5.77 -12.54
CA GLY A 19 0.35 -6.46 -11.27
C GLY A 19 -0.95 -6.39 -10.45
N LEU A 20 -1.24 -7.44 -9.69
CA LEU A 20 -2.41 -7.55 -8.83
C LEU A 20 -1.98 -7.43 -7.36
N PHE A 21 -2.52 -6.45 -6.66
CA PHE A 21 -2.17 -6.13 -5.28
C PHE A 21 -3.38 -6.29 -4.37
N PHE A 22 -3.30 -7.21 -3.41
CA PHE A 22 -4.40 -7.51 -2.50
C PHE A 22 -4.22 -6.81 -1.15
N PHE A 23 -5.32 -6.25 -0.66
CA PHE A 23 -5.38 -5.55 0.61
C PHE A 23 -6.55 -6.10 1.43
N ASP A 24 -6.26 -6.60 2.62
CA ASP A 24 -7.26 -6.94 3.61
C ASP A 24 -7.59 -5.71 4.45
N ILE A 25 -8.88 -5.46 4.65
CA ILE A 25 -9.43 -4.25 5.24
C ILE A 25 -10.36 -4.68 6.38
N CYS A 26 -10.05 -4.26 7.60
CA CYS A 26 -10.84 -4.51 8.78
C CYS A 26 -11.48 -3.21 9.26
N PHE A 27 -12.79 -3.25 9.50
CA PHE A 27 -13.53 -2.18 10.11
C PHE A 27 -13.64 -2.45 11.62
N PRO A 28 -12.88 -1.71 12.45
CA PRO A 28 -12.96 -1.88 13.90
C PRO A 28 -14.33 -1.42 14.43
N PRO A 29 -14.74 -1.83 15.65
CA PRO A 29 -15.98 -1.38 16.27
C PRO A 29 -16.13 0.15 16.34
N GLU A 30 -15.00 0.87 16.39
CA GLU A 30 -14.93 2.32 16.46
C GLU A 30 -15.11 3.00 15.09
N TYR A 31 -15.14 2.26 13.98
CA TYR A 31 -15.39 2.83 12.65
C TYR A 31 -16.77 3.50 12.59
N PRO A 32 -16.91 4.74 12.03
CA PRO A 32 -15.90 5.51 11.31
C PRO A 32 -15.10 6.51 12.16
N ASN A 33 -15.24 6.52 13.49
CA ASN A 33 -14.47 7.42 14.35
C ASN A 33 -12.96 7.13 14.27
N GLU A 34 -12.58 5.86 14.12
CA GLU A 34 -11.23 5.43 13.75
C GLU A 34 -11.18 4.95 12.29
N PRO A 35 -10.04 5.09 11.59
CA PRO A 35 -9.88 4.59 10.23
C PRO A 35 -9.96 3.06 10.17
N PRO A 36 -10.22 2.49 8.97
CA PRO A 36 -10.10 1.04 8.79
C PRO A 36 -8.62 0.62 8.92
N MET A 37 -8.39 -0.61 9.38
CA MET A 37 -7.06 -1.22 9.37
C MET A 37 -6.82 -1.88 8.01
N VAL A 38 -5.68 -1.63 7.38
CA VAL A 38 -5.35 -2.17 6.06
C VAL A 38 -4.04 -2.95 6.10
N HIS A 39 -4.08 -4.17 5.57
CA HIS A 39 -2.94 -5.08 5.46
C HIS A 39 -2.70 -5.47 4.01
N TYR A 40 -1.48 -5.26 3.52
CA TYR A 40 -1.06 -5.67 2.18
C TYR A 40 -0.56 -7.11 2.19
N ILE A 41 -1.06 -7.95 1.26
CA ILE A 41 -0.56 -9.31 1.06
C ILE A 41 0.81 -9.25 0.37
N SER A 42 1.86 -9.11 1.16
CA SER A 42 3.21 -8.81 0.67
C SER A 42 3.93 -9.99 0.03
N GLY A 43 3.61 -11.22 0.43
CA GLY A 43 4.41 -12.41 0.10
C GLY A 43 5.86 -12.32 0.60
N GLY A 44 6.11 -11.51 1.64
CA GLY A 44 7.45 -11.24 2.17
C GLY A 44 8.31 -10.33 1.29
N LEU A 45 7.71 -9.53 0.40
CA LEU A 45 8.42 -8.64 -0.52
C LEU A 45 8.13 -7.16 -0.20
N ARG A 46 9.17 -6.33 -0.18
CA ARG A 46 9.04 -4.86 -0.09
C ARG A 46 9.08 -4.25 -1.49
N ILE A 47 7.91 -4.07 -2.10
CA ILE A 47 7.79 -3.55 -3.48
C ILE A 47 7.71 -2.02 -3.57
N ASN A 48 7.46 -1.36 -2.43
CA ASN A 48 7.27 0.08 -2.33
C ASN A 48 7.70 0.54 -0.91
N PRO A 49 8.21 1.76 -0.72
CA PRO A 49 8.57 2.24 0.60
C PRO A 49 7.41 2.22 1.61
N ASN A 50 6.18 2.43 1.14
CA ASN A 50 4.96 2.42 1.98
C ASN A 50 4.30 1.04 2.12
N LEU A 51 4.81 0.01 1.44
CA LEU A 51 4.29 -1.37 1.50
C LEU A 51 5.37 -2.30 2.06
N TYR A 52 5.28 -2.58 3.35
CA TYR A 52 6.30 -3.32 4.10
C TYR A 52 6.21 -4.82 3.83
N GLU A 53 7.33 -5.54 4.03
CA GLU A 53 7.37 -7.01 3.97
C GLU A 53 6.41 -7.65 4.97
N SER A 54 6.16 -6.99 6.10
CA SER A 54 5.19 -7.42 7.11
C SER A 54 3.73 -7.19 6.71
N GLY A 55 3.46 -6.59 5.55
CA GLY A 55 2.13 -6.21 5.10
C GLY A 55 1.62 -4.89 5.69
N LYS A 56 2.41 -4.20 6.53
CA LYS A 56 2.06 -2.86 6.99
C LYS A 56 1.98 -1.88 5.81
N VAL A 57 0.90 -1.10 5.78
CA VAL A 57 0.66 -0.02 4.81
C VAL A 57 0.87 1.32 5.49
N CYS A 58 1.69 2.19 4.91
CA CYS A 58 1.90 3.57 5.36
C CYS A 58 1.05 4.54 4.52
N LEU A 59 0.01 5.11 5.13
CA LEU A 59 -0.83 6.12 4.52
C LEU A 59 -1.40 7.04 5.63
N SER A 60 -1.42 8.35 5.40
CA SER A 60 -1.89 9.32 6.40
C SER A 60 -3.38 9.12 6.74
N LEU A 61 -4.20 8.74 5.75
CA LEU A 61 -5.61 8.38 5.95
C LEU A 61 -5.81 7.15 6.85
N LEU A 62 -4.76 6.38 7.12
CA LEU A 62 -4.78 5.21 8.00
C LEU A 62 -4.07 5.46 9.33
N ASN A 63 -3.69 6.71 9.62
CA ASN A 63 -2.89 7.10 10.78
C ASN A 63 -1.53 6.35 10.89
N THR A 64 -1.02 5.80 9.78
CA THR A 64 0.27 5.08 9.72
C THR A 64 1.38 5.89 9.06
N TRP A 65 1.08 7.12 8.64
CA TRP A 65 2.02 8.09 8.08
C TRP A 65 1.63 9.51 8.50
N SER A 66 2.60 10.43 8.47
CA SER A 66 2.32 11.84 8.73
C SER A 66 1.49 12.46 7.60
N GLY A 67 0.51 13.28 7.96
CA GLY A 67 -0.29 14.07 7.03
C GLY A 67 -0.84 15.32 7.72
N THR A 68 -1.40 16.23 6.94
CA THR A 68 -1.92 17.51 7.41
C THR A 68 -3.39 17.68 7.05
N ALA A 69 -4.16 18.26 7.97
CA ALA A 69 -5.57 18.63 7.77
C ALA A 69 -6.41 17.53 7.08
N THR A 70 -6.72 17.70 5.80
CA THR A 70 -7.57 16.81 4.99
C THR A 70 -6.87 15.52 4.55
N GLU A 71 -5.57 15.38 4.79
CA GLU A 71 -4.80 14.17 4.48
C GLU A 71 -4.93 13.09 5.55
N VAL A 72 -5.43 13.45 6.74
CA VAL A 72 -5.66 12.55 7.87
C VAL A 72 -7.13 12.10 7.88
N TRP A 73 -7.40 10.91 8.43
CA TRP A 73 -8.76 10.37 8.51
C TRP A 73 -9.74 11.34 9.16
N ASN A 74 -10.87 11.57 8.50
CA ASN A 74 -11.97 12.36 9.00
C ASN A 74 -13.26 11.50 9.05
N PRO A 75 -13.81 11.20 10.24
CA PRO A 75 -14.99 10.35 10.38
C PRO A 75 -16.23 10.83 9.61
N GLY A 76 -16.35 12.14 9.37
CA GLY A 76 -17.48 12.75 8.68
C GLY A 76 -17.31 12.93 7.17
N ALA A 77 -16.12 12.66 6.61
CA ALA A 77 -15.81 12.96 5.21
C ALA A 77 -14.94 11.90 4.50
N SER A 78 -14.13 11.15 5.23
CA SER A 78 -13.24 10.16 4.65
C SER A 78 -13.99 8.88 4.27
N THR A 79 -13.51 8.21 3.22
CA THR A 79 -14.14 6.99 2.70
C THR A 79 -13.10 5.92 2.37
N VAL A 80 -13.54 4.67 2.34
CA VAL A 80 -12.72 3.55 1.83
C VAL A 80 -12.29 3.80 0.39
N LEU A 81 -13.15 4.42 -0.43
CA LEU A 81 -12.79 4.78 -1.80
C LEU A 81 -11.58 5.73 -1.84
N GLN A 82 -11.51 6.72 -0.95
CA GLN A 82 -10.33 7.60 -0.85
C GLN A 82 -9.07 6.84 -0.45
N VAL A 83 -9.17 5.85 0.46
CA VAL A 83 -8.05 4.98 0.81
C VAL A 83 -7.56 4.20 -0.41
N LEU A 84 -8.46 3.53 -1.14
CA LEU A 84 -8.10 2.75 -2.33
C LEU A 84 -7.53 3.61 -3.46
N LEU A 85 -8.10 4.79 -3.69
CA LEU A 85 -7.58 5.77 -4.64
C LEU A 85 -6.18 6.27 -4.23
N SER A 86 -5.96 6.50 -2.94
CA SER A 86 -4.65 6.93 -2.44
C SER A 86 -3.60 5.84 -2.61
N LEU A 87 -3.95 4.56 -2.37
CA LEU A 87 -3.06 3.43 -2.64
C LEU A 87 -2.70 3.36 -4.13
N GLN A 88 -3.67 3.51 -5.02
CA GLN A 88 -3.41 3.46 -6.45
C GLN A 88 -2.61 4.67 -6.95
N ALA A 89 -2.95 5.88 -6.51
CA ALA A 89 -2.37 7.12 -7.05
C ALA A 89 -1.05 7.53 -6.38
N LEU A 90 -0.95 7.38 -5.05
CA LEU A 90 0.18 7.85 -4.26
C LEU A 90 1.19 6.74 -3.98
N VAL A 91 0.72 5.52 -3.73
CA VAL A 91 1.63 4.41 -3.40
C VAL A 91 2.12 3.70 -4.67
N LEU A 92 1.21 3.18 -5.49
CA LEU A 92 1.54 2.43 -6.72
C LEU A 92 1.81 3.35 -7.92
N ASN A 93 2.61 4.41 -7.73
CA ASN A 93 2.86 5.45 -8.72
C ASN A 93 4.05 5.14 -9.66
N LYS A 94 4.36 6.07 -10.57
CA LYS A 94 5.41 5.94 -11.60
C LYS A 94 6.84 5.96 -11.07
N LYS A 95 7.10 6.63 -9.95
CA LYS A 95 8.44 6.82 -9.36
C LYS A 95 8.42 6.54 -7.85
N PRO A 96 8.12 5.30 -7.44
CA PRO A 96 7.97 4.91 -6.03
C PRO A 96 9.21 5.11 -5.16
N TYR A 97 10.39 5.30 -5.74
CA TYR A 97 11.60 5.69 -4.99
C TYR A 97 11.37 6.93 -4.12
N PHE A 98 10.65 7.92 -4.65
CA PHE A 98 10.42 9.17 -3.93
C PHE A 98 9.40 9.05 -2.80
N ASN A 99 8.70 7.92 -2.67
CA ASN A 99 7.83 7.66 -1.54
C ASN A 99 8.60 7.42 -0.23
N GLU A 100 9.92 7.17 -0.31
CA GLU A 100 10.78 7.00 0.85
C GLU A 100 11.01 8.35 1.54
N ALA A 101 10.92 8.36 2.88
CA ALA A 101 11.01 9.59 3.65
C ALA A 101 12.32 10.35 3.34
N GLY A 102 12.20 11.63 3.01
CA GLY A 102 13.35 12.49 2.70
C GLY A 102 13.86 12.40 1.26
N CYS A 103 13.35 11.46 0.44
CA CYS A 103 13.72 11.38 -0.98
C CYS A 103 13.03 12.45 -1.83
N ASP A 104 11.95 13.08 -1.35
CA ASP A 104 11.24 14.16 -2.06
C ASP A 104 12.16 15.33 -2.47
N GLN A 105 13.16 15.63 -1.63
CA GLN A 105 14.13 16.70 -1.88
C GLN A 105 15.06 16.40 -3.07
N GLN A 106 15.09 15.15 -3.54
CA GLN A 106 15.90 14.67 -4.66
C GLN A 106 15.14 14.67 -5.98
N ILE A 107 13.83 14.97 -5.99
CA ILE A 107 13.03 15.05 -7.22
C ILE A 107 13.67 16.05 -8.18
N GLY A 108 13.84 15.65 -9.44
CA GLY A 108 14.47 16.46 -10.49
C GLY A 108 15.99 16.58 -10.40
N ARG A 109 16.64 16.04 -9.36
CA ARG A 109 18.12 15.95 -9.30
C ARG A 109 18.59 14.73 -10.08
N ALA A 110 19.71 14.87 -10.80
CA ALA A 110 20.26 13.78 -11.62
C ALA A 110 20.46 12.47 -10.84
N GLU A 111 20.97 12.55 -9.61
CA GLU A 111 21.18 11.36 -8.77
C GLU A 111 19.86 10.74 -8.30
N GLY A 112 18.88 11.56 -7.88
CA GLY A 112 17.56 11.06 -7.47
C GLY A 112 16.82 10.40 -8.62
N GLU A 113 16.89 10.98 -9.82
CA GLU A 113 16.31 10.42 -11.03
C GLU A 113 16.98 9.10 -11.43
N LYS A 114 18.32 9.02 -11.34
CA LYS A 114 19.06 7.77 -11.57
C LYS A 114 18.67 6.68 -10.58
N ASN A 115 18.56 7.01 -9.29
CA ASN A 115 18.13 6.08 -8.26
C ASN A 115 16.68 5.62 -8.46
N SER A 116 15.80 6.53 -8.89
CA SER A 116 14.43 6.18 -9.24
C SER A 116 14.34 5.18 -10.40
N VAL A 117 15.21 5.27 -11.40
CA VAL A 117 15.26 4.30 -12.50
C VAL A 117 15.64 2.91 -11.98
N SER A 118 16.73 2.81 -11.21
CA SER A 118 17.16 1.55 -10.60
C SER A 118 16.09 0.95 -9.68
N TYR A 119 15.40 1.80 -8.90
CA TYR A 119 14.31 1.35 -8.04
C TYR A 119 13.14 0.80 -8.86
N ASN A 120 12.76 1.45 -9.97
CA ASN A 120 11.69 0.99 -10.84
C ASN A 120 11.96 -0.38 -11.44
N GLU A 121 13.20 -0.63 -11.89
CA GLU A 121 13.60 -1.94 -12.41
C GLU A 121 13.42 -3.04 -11.36
N ASN A 122 13.88 -2.79 -10.14
CA ASN A 122 13.71 -3.73 -9.03
C ASN A 122 12.24 -3.91 -8.63
N ALA A 123 11.47 -2.83 -8.54
CA ALA A 123 10.04 -2.88 -8.22
C ALA A 123 9.24 -3.69 -9.26
N PHE A 124 9.59 -3.58 -10.54
CA PHE A 124 9.02 -4.41 -11.61
C PHE A 124 9.36 -5.89 -11.42
N LEU A 125 10.63 -6.23 -11.20
CA LEU A 125 11.04 -7.61 -10.94
C LEU A 125 10.33 -8.22 -9.73
N LEU A 126 10.18 -7.45 -8.64
CA LEU A 126 9.45 -7.89 -7.46
C LEU A 126 7.94 -8.00 -7.71
N THR A 127 7.36 -7.15 -8.56
CA THR A 127 5.96 -7.27 -8.99
C THR A 127 5.74 -8.57 -9.75
N CYS A 128 6.62 -8.90 -10.72
CA CYS A 128 6.55 -10.19 -11.42
C CYS A 128 6.71 -11.38 -10.46
N LYS A 129 7.64 -11.30 -9.50
CA LYS A 129 7.83 -12.33 -8.47
C LYS A 129 6.58 -12.49 -7.59
N SER A 130 5.96 -11.39 -7.18
CA SER A 130 4.71 -11.39 -6.42
C SER A 130 3.59 -12.08 -7.21
N MET A 131 3.41 -11.71 -8.48
CA MET A 131 2.42 -12.34 -9.37
C MET A 131 2.62 -13.84 -9.52
N LEU A 132 3.87 -14.30 -9.70
CA LEU A 132 4.17 -15.73 -9.72
C LEU A 132 3.85 -16.42 -8.38
N GLY A 133 4.06 -15.73 -7.26
CA GLY A 133 3.64 -16.19 -5.94
C GLY A 133 2.12 -16.36 -5.84
N LEU A 134 1.36 -15.35 -6.26
CA LEU A 134 -0.10 -15.36 -6.27
C LEU A 134 -0.68 -16.47 -7.17
N LEU A 135 -0.07 -16.74 -8.32
CA LEU A 135 -0.50 -17.85 -9.19
C LEU A 135 -0.27 -19.23 -8.56
N ARG A 136 0.76 -19.37 -7.72
CA ARG A 136 1.08 -20.63 -7.03
C ARG A 136 0.23 -20.83 -5.79
N LYS A 137 -0.01 -19.76 -5.03
CA LYS A 137 -0.84 -19.74 -3.83
C LYS A 137 -1.72 -18.49 -3.86
N PRO A 138 -2.91 -18.57 -4.48
CA PRO A 138 -3.87 -17.48 -4.45
C PRO A 138 -4.22 -17.14 -3.00
N PRO A 139 -4.39 -15.86 -2.66
CA PRO A 139 -4.71 -15.47 -1.30
C PRO A 139 -6.14 -15.90 -0.96
N GLU A 140 -6.27 -16.78 0.01
CA GLU A 140 -7.54 -17.11 0.65
C GLU A 140 -7.92 -15.99 1.63
N LEU A 141 -9.21 -15.78 1.85
CA LEU A 141 -9.69 -14.80 2.83
C LEU A 141 -9.45 -15.37 4.24
N GLU A 142 -8.21 -15.26 4.71
CA GLU A 142 -7.80 -15.74 6.03
C GLU A 142 -8.10 -14.66 7.07
N MET A 143 -8.84 -15.02 8.13
CA MET A 143 -9.13 -14.15 9.29
C MET A 143 -7.88 -13.79 10.13
N GLU A 144 -6.67 -14.10 9.66
CA GLU A 144 -5.40 -13.92 10.39
C GLU A 144 -5.08 -12.47 10.77
N MET A 145 -5.79 -11.48 10.21
CA MET A 145 -5.71 -10.09 10.67
C MET A 145 -6.00 -9.88 12.17
N LEU A 146 -6.61 -10.88 12.85
CA LEU A 146 -6.94 -10.80 14.28
C LEU A 146 -5.80 -11.25 15.21
N ASN A 147 -4.78 -11.97 14.72
CA ASN A 147 -3.76 -12.57 15.57
C ASN A 147 -2.59 -11.65 15.98
N PRO A 148 -2.08 -10.72 15.13
CA PRO A 148 -0.97 -9.85 15.51
C PRO A 148 -1.37 -8.66 16.40
N LEU A 149 -2.67 -8.39 16.55
CA LEU A 149 -3.20 -7.21 17.26
C LEU A 149 -3.76 -7.50 18.66
N GLY A 150 -3.75 -8.77 19.11
CA GLY A 150 -4.21 -9.14 20.45
C GLY A 150 -5.70 -8.88 20.69
N LEU A 151 -6.54 -9.02 19.67
CA LEU A 151 -7.99 -8.78 19.74
C LEU A 151 -8.82 -10.06 19.94
N VAL A 152 -8.18 -11.15 20.38
CA VAL A 152 -8.80 -12.35 20.95
C VAL A 152 -8.10 -12.70 22.26
#